data_AF-A0A453PTQ0-F1
#
_entry.id   AF-A0A453PTQ0-F1
#
_cell.length_a   1.000
_cell.length_b   1.000
_cell.length_c   1.000
_cell.angle_alpha   90.00
_cell.angle_beta   90.00
_cell.angle_gamma   90.00
#
_symmetry.space_group_name_H-M   'P 1'
#
loop_
_entity.id
_entity.type
_entity.pdbx_description
1 polymer ?
#
loop_
_entity_poly.entity_id
_entity_poly.type
_entity_poly.pdbx_seq_one_letter_code
_entity_poly.pdbx_strand_id
1 'polypeptide(L)'
;MFEECFQRRWYRTAACYILVIAKLEGPAVSQYCALRLLQATLDESLYELAGELVRFLLRSGRDFENANTDSEKLSPRFMGYLLFRSPYKRQSSDLKSNSMKELSPHINSVMNILESHASYLMSGKELSKLVAFVKGTQFDLVEYLQRERQGSARLENFASALELIGEKLQMDTLQSRLDAEFLLAHMCSVKFKEWIVVLATLLRRAEVLVDLFRHDLRLWKAYSITLQSHDVFSEYLDLLSALEEELSSVSDRTLQSNGPVS
;
A
#
# COMPACT_ATOMS: atom_id res chain seq x y z
N MET A 1 30.78 -12.33 12.33
CA MET A 1 29.93 -13.21 11.50
C MET A 1 28.74 -12.49 10.90
N PHE A 2 27.83 -11.90 11.71
CA PHE A 2 26.70 -11.12 11.16
C PHE A 2 27.16 -9.93 10.31
N GLU A 3 28.04 -9.07 10.83
CA GLU A 3 28.54 -7.90 10.09
C GLU A 3 29.24 -8.28 8.77
N GLU A 4 29.96 -9.41 8.75
CA GLU A 4 30.62 -9.89 7.54
C GLU A 4 29.58 -10.35 6.48
N CYS A 5 28.54 -11.07 6.89
CA CYS A 5 27.45 -11.45 6.00
C CYS A 5 26.66 -10.23 5.50
N PHE A 6 26.47 -9.24 6.38
CA PHE A 6 25.79 -7.99 6.07
C PHE A 6 26.56 -7.18 5.02
N GLN A 7 27.87 -7.01 5.20
CA GLN A 7 28.76 -6.33 4.23
C GLN A 7 28.81 -7.06 2.89
N ARG A 8 28.78 -8.39 2.89
CA ARG A 8 28.75 -9.23 1.67
C ARG A 8 27.36 -9.31 1.01
N ARG A 9 26.34 -8.60 1.53
CA ARG A 9 24.95 -8.63 1.05
C ARG A 9 24.30 -10.02 1.14
N TRP A 10 24.79 -10.90 2.01
CA TRP A 10 24.22 -12.22 2.25
C TRP A 10 23.08 -12.13 3.27
N TYR A 11 22.02 -11.40 2.91
CA TYR A 11 20.96 -11.00 3.85
C TYR A 11 20.19 -12.18 4.44
N ARG A 12 19.92 -13.24 3.67
CA ARG A 12 19.27 -14.46 4.19
C ARG A 12 20.12 -15.14 5.26
N THR A 13 21.42 -15.26 5.03
CA THR A 13 22.36 -15.83 5.99
C THR A 13 22.52 -14.93 7.21
N ALA A 14 22.59 -13.60 7.01
CA ALA A 14 22.61 -12.62 8.09
C ALA A 14 21.35 -12.74 8.98
N ALA A 15 20.18 -12.96 8.38
CA ALA A 15 18.93 -13.16 9.11
C ALA A 15 18.96 -14.38 10.04
N CYS A 16 19.58 -15.50 9.60
CA CYS A 16 19.72 -16.69 10.44
C CYS A 16 20.52 -16.43 11.73
N TYR A 17 21.49 -15.49 11.69
CA TYR A 17 22.28 -15.13 12.85
C TYR A 17 21.53 -14.26 13.87
N ILE A 18 20.42 -13.62 13.49
CA ILE A 18 19.64 -12.76 14.40
C ILE A 18 19.16 -13.53 15.63
N LEU A 19 18.72 -14.78 15.45
CA LEU A 19 18.29 -15.66 16.55
C LEU A 19 19.44 -16.05 17.47
N VAL A 20 20.64 -16.22 16.92
CA VAL A 20 21.84 -16.54 17.70
C VAL A 20 22.28 -15.32 18.51
N ILE A 21 22.28 -14.13 17.90
CA ILE A 21 22.57 -12.86 18.58
C ILE A 21 21.58 -12.62 19.72
N ALA A 22 20.28 -12.89 19.51
CA ALA A 22 19.27 -12.75 20.56
C ALA A 22 19.59 -13.60 21.80
N LYS A 23 20.15 -14.80 21.59
CA LYS A 23 20.53 -15.71 22.68
C LYS A 23 21.85 -15.35 23.35
N LEU A 24 22.83 -14.83 22.60
CA LEU A 24 24.18 -14.56 23.10
C LEU A 24 24.34 -13.15 23.68
N GLU A 25 23.86 -12.14 22.96
CA GLU A 25 24.08 -10.72 23.24
C GLU A 25 22.81 -10.03 23.77
N GLY A 26 21.67 -10.72 23.66
CA GLY A 26 20.40 -10.31 24.22
C GLY A 26 19.43 -9.68 23.19
N PRO A 27 18.17 -9.49 23.57
CA PRO A 27 17.10 -9.08 22.65
C PRO A 27 17.31 -7.69 22.04
N ALA A 28 17.83 -6.73 22.79
CA ALA A 28 18.02 -5.36 22.32
C ALA A 28 19.02 -5.28 21.15
N VAL A 29 20.14 -6.01 21.24
CA VAL A 29 21.15 -6.05 20.17
C VAL A 29 20.59 -6.75 18.94
N SER A 30 19.88 -7.87 19.14
CA SER A 30 19.22 -8.59 18.05
C SER A 30 18.18 -7.73 17.31
N GLN A 31 17.37 -6.96 18.03
CA GLN A 31 16.41 -6.02 17.46
C GLN A 31 17.09 -4.93 16.63
N TYR A 32 18.17 -4.34 17.15
CA TYR A 32 18.94 -3.33 16.41
C TYR A 32 19.53 -3.90 15.11
N CYS A 33 20.12 -5.09 15.15
CA CYS A 33 20.63 -5.80 13.97
C CYS A 33 19.49 -6.11 12.99
N ALA A 34 18.32 -6.53 13.48
CA ALA A 34 17.15 -6.83 12.66
C ALA A 34 16.57 -5.57 11.98
N LEU A 35 16.54 -4.41 12.65
CA LEU A 35 16.13 -3.14 12.05
C LEU A 35 17.09 -2.70 10.93
N ARG A 36 18.40 -2.81 11.16
CA ARG A 36 19.41 -2.54 10.11
C ARG A 36 19.26 -3.49 8.92
N LEU A 37 19.01 -4.76 9.19
CA LEU A 37 18.77 -5.75 8.14
C LEU A 37 17.48 -5.46 7.38
N LEU A 38 16.41 -5.07 8.07
CA LEU A 38 15.15 -4.69 7.46
C LEU A 38 15.35 -3.56 6.44
N GLN A 39 16.01 -2.46 6.84
CA GLN A 39 16.30 -1.35 5.93
C GLN A 39 17.06 -1.83 4.68
N ALA A 40 18.15 -2.58 4.86
CA ALA A 40 18.95 -3.08 3.74
C ALA A 40 18.15 -4.03 2.81
N THR A 41 17.25 -4.85 3.37
CA THR A 41 16.40 -5.73 2.56
C THR A 41 15.33 -4.97 1.79
N LEU A 42 14.81 -3.85 2.33
CA LEU A 42 13.87 -2.98 1.63
C LEU A 42 14.56 -2.25 0.47
N ASP A 43 15.75 -1.71 0.71
CA ASP A 43 16.57 -1.03 -0.30
C ASP A 43 16.87 -1.95 -1.50
N GLU A 44 17.14 -3.23 -1.22
CA GLU A 44 17.41 -4.26 -2.25
C GLU A 44 16.14 -4.96 -2.77
N SER A 45 14.95 -4.48 -2.38
CA SER A 45 13.64 -5.01 -2.80
C SER A 45 13.41 -6.50 -2.47
N LEU A 46 14.04 -7.01 -1.40
CA LEU A 46 13.89 -8.38 -0.91
C LEU A 46 12.67 -8.51 0.03
N TYR A 47 11.47 -8.30 -0.53
CA TYR A 47 10.24 -8.11 0.27
C TYR A 47 9.76 -9.33 1.04
N GLU A 48 10.06 -10.55 0.59
CA GLU A 48 9.75 -11.77 1.34
C GLU A 48 10.52 -11.82 2.67
N LEU A 49 11.83 -11.57 2.59
CA LEU A 49 12.71 -11.52 3.76
C LEU A 49 12.37 -10.33 4.66
N ALA A 50 12.09 -9.17 4.06
CA ALA A 50 11.64 -7.99 4.81
C ALA A 50 10.37 -8.32 5.61
N GLY A 51 9.40 -9.04 5.02
CA GLY A 51 8.18 -9.46 5.72
C GLY A 51 8.45 -10.42 6.89
N GLU A 52 9.43 -11.33 6.76
CA GLU A 52 9.87 -12.17 7.88
C GLU A 52 10.49 -11.35 9.01
N LEU A 53 11.33 -10.37 8.66
CA LEU A 53 11.94 -9.47 9.63
C LEU A 53 10.91 -8.59 10.34
N VAL A 54 9.93 -8.04 9.62
CA VAL A 54 8.81 -7.29 10.22
C VAL A 54 8.06 -8.16 11.22
N ARG A 55 7.70 -9.40 10.85
CA ARG A 55 7.02 -10.34 11.76
C ARG A 55 7.86 -10.65 12.99
N PHE A 56 9.16 -10.87 12.82
CA PHE A 56 10.10 -11.10 13.91
C PHE A 56 10.17 -9.89 14.86
N LEU A 57 10.32 -8.68 14.32
CA LEU A 57 10.42 -7.43 15.07
C LEU A 57 9.13 -7.11 15.83
N LEU A 58 7.96 -7.26 15.19
CA LEU A 58 6.66 -7.02 15.83
C LEU A 58 6.34 -8.05 16.92
N ARG A 59 6.81 -9.30 16.76
CA ARG A 59 6.67 -10.33 17.81
C ARG A 59 7.61 -10.05 18.98
N SER A 60 8.88 -9.77 18.69
CA SER A 60 9.91 -9.50 19.70
C SER A 60 9.60 -8.27 20.55
N GLY A 61 8.93 -7.26 19.98
CA GLY A 61 8.47 -6.09 20.72
C GLY A 61 7.37 -6.39 21.76
N ARG A 62 6.51 -7.39 21.50
CA ARG A 62 5.43 -7.79 22.41
C ARG A 62 5.92 -8.65 23.56
N ASP A 63 6.88 -9.53 23.29
CA ASP A 63 7.46 -10.40 24.32
C ASP A 63 8.26 -9.60 25.37
N PHE A 64 8.82 -8.43 24.99
CA PHE A 64 9.54 -7.55 25.91
C PHE A 64 8.61 -6.75 26.85
N GLU A 65 7.45 -6.30 26.37
CA GLU A 65 6.44 -5.62 27.21
C GLU A 65 5.80 -6.57 28.22
N ASN A 66 5.54 -7.82 27.82
CA ASN A 66 5.01 -8.86 28.71
C ASN A 66 6.04 -9.27 29.78
N ALA A 67 7.32 -9.40 29.43
CA ALA A 67 8.38 -9.71 30.40
C ALA A 67 8.57 -8.61 31.46
N ASN A 68 8.31 -7.34 31.13
CA ASN A 68 8.35 -6.23 32.10
C ASN A 68 7.10 -6.16 33.00
N THR A 69 6.00 -6.83 32.63
CA THR A 69 4.77 -6.89 33.43
C THR A 69 4.63 -8.20 34.22
N ASP A 70 5.41 -9.23 33.89
CA ASP A 70 5.31 -10.57 34.47
C ASP A 70 6.15 -10.79 35.75
N SER A 71 6.62 -9.73 36.44
CA SER A 71 7.25 -9.90 37.76
C SER A 71 6.26 -10.19 38.90
N GLU A 72 4.94 -10.15 38.67
CA GLU A 72 3.95 -10.58 39.67
C GLU A 72 2.74 -11.27 39.01
N LYS A 73 2.89 -12.54 38.63
CA LYS A 73 1.93 -13.63 38.94
C LYS A 73 2.30 -14.93 38.22
N LEU A 74 2.77 -15.88 39.02
CA LEU A 74 2.88 -17.29 38.66
C LEU A 74 1.50 -17.86 38.28
N SER A 75 1.31 -18.29 37.04
CA SER A 75 0.34 -19.35 36.70
C SER A 75 0.66 -19.98 35.35
N PRO A 76 0.87 -21.32 35.26
CA PRO A 76 1.23 -21.97 34.01
C PRO A 76 -0.01 -22.51 33.30
N ARG A 77 -0.24 -22.11 32.05
CA ARG A 77 -1.09 -22.86 31.12
C ARG A 77 -0.48 -22.95 29.73
N PHE A 78 0.05 -24.13 29.47
CA PHE A 78 0.43 -24.65 28.17
C PHE A 78 -0.80 -24.92 27.28
N MET A 79 -0.56 -24.89 25.96
CA MET A 79 -1.38 -25.32 24.81
C MET A 79 -2.48 -24.38 24.28
N GLY A 80 -2.24 -23.93 23.05
CA GLY A 80 -3.23 -23.28 22.18
C GLY A 80 -2.68 -23.11 20.77
N TYR A 81 -2.66 -24.20 20.00
CA TYR A 81 -2.45 -24.17 18.55
C TYR A 81 -3.62 -23.46 17.85
N LEU A 82 -3.30 -22.81 16.72
CA LEU A 82 -4.17 -22.35 15.63
C LEU A 82 -4.95 -21.04 15.84
N LEU A 83 -4.52 -19.99 15.12
CA LEU A 83 -5.24 -19.26 14.05
C LEU A 83 -4.49 -17.95 13.77
N PHE A 84 -3.65 -17.93 12.73
CA PHE A 84 -2.96 -16.71 12.29
C PHE A 84 -3.99 -15.73 11.71
N ARG A 85 -4.52 -14.87 12.57
CA ARG A 85 -5.28 -13.66 12.22
C ARG A 85 -4.27 -12.53 11.99
N SER A 86 -4.21 -12.01 10.77
CA SER A 86 -3.31 -10.91 10.39
C SER A 86 -3.43 -9.73 11.39
N PRO A 87 -2.32 -9.19 11.93
CA PRO A 87 -2.36 -8.10 12.89
C PRO A 87 -2.84 -6.78 12.27
N TYR A 88 -2.94 -6.68 10.94
CA TYR A 88 -3.35 -5.48 10.22
C TYR A 88 -4.88 -5.24 10.22
N LYS A 89 -5.71 -6.23 10.59
CA LYS A 89 -7.18 -6.15 10.38
C LYS A 89 -8.03 -5.88 11.64
N ARG A 90 -7.45 -5.41 12.75
CA ARG A 90 -8.24 -5.02 13.95
C ARG A 90 -8.00 -3.57 14.34
N GLN A 91 -8.51 -2.63 13.56
CA GLN A 91 -8.81 -1.30 14.10
C GLN A 91 -9.87 -0.51 13.32
N SER A 92 -10.93 -1.14 12.76
CA SER A 92 -11.97 -0.36 12.06
C SER A 92 -13.40 -0.49 12.59
N SER A 93 -13.66 -1.31 13.60
CA SER A 93 -15.00 -1.35 14.19
C SER A 93 -14.93 -1.92 15.60
N ASP A 94 -14.70 -1.06 16.59
CA ASP A 94 -15.37 -1.12 17.89
C ASP A 94 -14.96 0.11 18.71
N LEU A 95 -15.95 0.99 18.90
CA LEU A 95 -16.18 1.77 20.12
C LEU A 95 -15.08 2.75 20.58
N LYS A 96 -15.33 4.04 20.29
CA LYS A 96 -15.31 5.15 21.25
C LYS A 96 -14.98 4.71 22.70
N SER A 97 -13.69 4.69 23.06
CA SER A 97 -13.11 4.97 24.38
C SER A 97 -11.74 4.30 24.52
N ASN A 98 -10.85 4.97 25.24
CA ASN A 98 -9.52 4.56 25.69
C ASN A 98 -8.37 4.61 24.67
N SER A 99 -7.67 5.76 24.76
CA SER A 99 -6.21 5.86 24.83
C SER A 99 -5.46 5.25 23.65
N MET A 100 -4.85 6.14 22.85
CA MET A 100 -3.57 5.87 22.21
C MET A 100 -2.68 5.15 23.22
N LYS A 101 -2.68 3.82 23.19
CA LYS A 101 -1.57 3.03 23.72
C LYS A 101 -0.42 3.42 22.84
N GLU A 102 0.42 4.29 23.37
CA GLU A 102 1.73 4.64 22.82
C GLU A 102 2.40 3.32 22.41
N LEU A 103 2.34 3.01 21.12
CA LEU A 103 2.96 1.80 20.58
C LEU A 103 4.42 1.84 21.01
N SER A 104 4.97 0.71 21.45
CA SER A 104 6.34 0.67 21.95
C SER A 104 7.28 1.34 20.93
N PRO A 105 8.29 2.12 21.37
CA PRO A 105 9.14 2.93 20.49
C PRO A 105 9.80 2.08 19.38
N HIS A 106 10.00 0.80 19.66
CA HIS A 106 10.45 -0.20 18.70
C HIS A 106 9.44 -0.44 17.57
N ILE A 107 8.15 -0.63 17.87
CA ILE A 107 7.11 -0.80 16.86
C ILE A 107 7.01 0.46 15.99
N ASN A 108 7.05 1.65 16.60
CA ASN A 108 7.04 2.91 15.83
C ASN A 108 8.24 3.00 14.87
N SER A 109 9.41 2.53 15.30
CA SER A 109 10.60 2.50 14.44
C SER A 109 10.40 1.60 13.21
N VAL A 110 9.80 0.42 13.39
CA VAL A 110 9.45 -0.49 12.27
C VAL A 110 8.45 0.17 11.33
N MET A 111 7.38 0.77 11.87
CA MET A 111 6.35 1.42 11.07
C MET A 111 6.93 2.60 10.28
N ASN A 112 7.77 3.43 10.90
CA ASN A 112 8.44 4.55 10.24
C ASN A 112 9.35 4.10 9.08
N ILE A 113 10.08 3.00 9.25
CA ILE A 113 10.91 2.43 8.17
C ILE A 113 10.03 1.99 6.99
N LEU A 114 8.94 1.28 7.27
CA LEU A 114 8.02 0.81 6.23
C LEU A 114 7.30 1.97 5.52
N GLU A 115 6.86 2.99 6.26
CA GLU A 115 6.24 4.19 5.70
C GLU A 115 7.23 5.00 4.86
N SER A 116 8.47 5.16 5.33
CA SER A 116 9.52 5.83 4.57
C SER A 116 9.81 5.11 3.24
N HIS A 117 9.84 3.78 3.27
CA HIS A 117 10.01 2.97 2.06
C HIS A 117 8.81 3.08 1.11
N ALA A 118 7.59 3.06 1.64
CA ALA A 118 6.38 3.27 0.84
C ALA A 118 6.40 4.66 0.16
N SER A 119 6.82 5.70 0.88
CA SER A 119 6.99 7.06 0.34
C SER A 119 8.08 7.15 -0.72
N TYR A 120 9.19 6.44 -0.54
CA TYR A 120 10.23 6.31 -1.57
C TYR A 120 9.68 5.67 -2.85
N LEU A 121 8.96 4.55 -2.74
CA LEU A 121 8.36 3.88 -3.90
C LEU A 121 7.27 4.73 -4.57
N MET A 122 6.44 5.42 -3.80
CA MET A 122 5.36 6.27 -4.32
C MET A 122 5.88 7.54 -4.99
N SER A 123 6.91 8.19 -4.42
CA SER A 123 7.55 9.35 -5.05
C SER A 123 8.25 8.96 -6.35
N GLY A 124 8.91 7.79 -6.36
CA GLY A 124 9.49 7.20 -7.56
C GLY A 124 8.48 6.63 -8.55
N LYS A 125 7.18 6.54 -8.23
CA LYS A 125 6.15 5.88 -9.05
C LYS A 125 6.49 4.42 -9.40
N GLU A 126 7.22 3.73 -8.52
CA GLU A 126 7.65 2.33 -8.68
C GLU A 126 6.54 1.36 -8.26
N LEU A 127 5.44 1.37 -9.00
CA LEU A 127 4.18 0.73 -8.60
C LEU A 127 4.27 -0.80 -8.47
N SER A 128 4.99 -1.49 -9.37
CA SER A 128 5.15 -2.94 -9.27
C SER A 128 5.95 -3.34 -8.03
N LYS A 129 6.97 -2.55 -7.67
CA LYS A 129 7.73 -2.75 -6.42
C LYS A 129 6.87 -2.46 -5.20
N LEU A 130 6.01 -1.43 -5.26
CA LEU A 130 5.07 -1.12 -4.18
C LEU A 130 4.11 -2.29 -3.94
N VAL A 131 3.57 -2.89 -5.00
CA VAL A 131 2.68 -4.05 -4.84
C VAL A 131 3.42 -5.25 -4.27
N ALA A 132 4.63 -5.53 -4.75
CA ALA A 132 5.47 -6.60 -4.19
C ALA A 132 5.82 -6.34 -2.72
N PHE A 133 6.12 -5.09 -2.36
CA PHE A 133 6.35 -4.65 -0.98
C PHE A 133 5.12 -4.89 -0.09
N VAL A 134 3.94 -4.42 -0.52
CA VAL A 134 2.69 -4.59 0.22
C VAL A 134 2.34 -6.07 0.40
N LYS A 135 2.47 -6.88 -0.65
CA LYS A 135 2.23 -8.34 -0.60
C LYS A 135 3.23 -9.05 0.30
N GLY A 136 4.51 -8.71 0.23
CA GLY A 136 5.59 -9.36 1.00
C GLY A 136 5.59 -9.01 2.49
N THR A 137 5.32 -7.74 2.82
CA THR A 137 5.37 -7.23 4.20
C THR A 137 4.01 -7.17 4.90
N GLN A 138 2.91 -7.28 4.16
CA GLN A 138 1.53 -7.03 4.63
C GLN A 138 1.29 -5.59 5.10
N PHE A 139 2.06 -4.63 4.60
CA PHE A 139 1.90 -3.20 4.90
C PHE A 139 0.48 -2.69 4.61
N ASP A 140 -0.10 -1.91 5.53
CA ASP A 140 -1.43 -1.31 5.34
C ASP A 140 -1.35 -0.10 4.39
N LEU A 141 -1.48 -0.40 3.10
CA LEU A 141 -1.44 0.61 2.05
C LEU A 141 -2.63 1.60 2.15
N VAL A 142 -3.80 1.16 2.63
CA VAL A 142 -5.00 2.00 2.71
C VAL A 142 -4.79 3.10 3.75
N GLU A 143 -4.36 2.71 4.96
CA GLU A 143 -4.08 3.64 6.05
C GLU A 143 -2.97 4.64 5.66
N TYR A 144 -1.92 4.16 5.00
CA TYR A 144 -0.85 5.02 4.50
C TYR A 144 -1.35 6.04 3.46
N LEU A 145 -2.09 5.59 2.43
CA LEU A 145 -2.59 6.48 1.37
C LEU A 145 -3.58 7.52 1.89
N GLN A 146 -4.33 7.23 2.96
CA GLN A 146 -5.22 8.21 3.59
C GLN A 146 -4.44 9.39 4.20
N ARG A 147 -3.27 9.12 4.79
CA ARG A 147 -2.38 10.14 5.36
C ARG A 147 -1.60 10.89 4.29
N GLU A 148 -1.13 10.19 3.26
CA GLU A 148 -0.18 10.72 2.28
C GLU A 148 -0.84 11.39 1.05
N ARG A 149 -2.15 11.65 1.07
CA ARG A 149 -2.90 12.22 -0.08
C ARG A 149 -2.26 13.47 -0.71
N GLN A 150 -1.57 14.29 0.10
CA GLN A 150 -0.93 15.53 -0.35
C GLN A 150 0.61 15.46 -0.35
N GLY A 151 1.19 14.31 -0.04
CA GLY A 151 2.63 14.10 0.07
C GLY A 151 3.19 13.37 -1.15
N SER A 152 3.92 12.30 -0.88
CA SER A 152 4.66 11.46 -1.86
C SER A 152 3.76 10.87 -2.96
N ALA A 153 2.46 10.73 -2.69
CA ALA A 153 1.49 10.22 -3.64
C ALA A 153 0.92 11.28 -4.60
N ARG A 154 1.20 12.57 -4.42
CA ARG A 154 0.60 13.62 -5.24
C ARG A 154 0.93 13.45 -6.73
N LEU A 155 -0.05 13.74 -7.59
CA LEU A 155 0.11 13.82 -9.04
C LEU A 155 -0.06 15.29 -9.45
N GLU A 156 0.91 15.84 -10.18
CA GLU A 156 0.87 17.27 -10.54
C GLU A 156 0.00 17.53 -11.75
N ASN A 157 0.19 16.75 -12.82
CA ASN A 157 -0.54 16.87 -14.07
C ASN A 157 -1.00 15.48 -14.53
N PHE A 158 -2.27 15.38 -14.92
CA PHE A 158 -2.87 14.13 -15.37
C PHE A 158 -2.17 13.54 -16.61
N ALA A 159 -1.87 14.36 -17.63
CA ALA A 159 -1.26 13.89 -18.88
C ALA A 159 0.12 13.30 -18.62
N SER A 160 1.00 14.05 -17.93
CA SER A 160 2.35 13.56 -17.63
C SER A 160 2.33 12.39 -16.66
N ALA A 161 1.38 12.34 -15.71
CA ALA A 161 1.22 11.19 -14.82
C ALA A 161 0.78 9.94 -15.59
N LEU A 162 -0.19 10.07 -16.52
CA LEU A 162 -0.69 8.96 -17.32
C LEU A 162 0.42 8.35 -18.18
N GLU A 163 1.20 9.21 -18.86
CA GLU A 163 2.34 8.79 -19.67
C GLU A 163 3.43 8.12 -18.83
N LEU A 164 3.91 8.79 -17.77
CA LEU A 164 4.98 8.29 -16.90
C LEU A 164 4.61 6.96 -16.23
N ILE A 165 3.39 6.85 -15.72
CA ILE A 165 2.92 5.64 -15.03
C ILE A 165 2.70 4.51 -16.04
N GLY A 166 2.17 4.82 -17.23
CA GLY A 166 2.01 3.86 -18.32
C GLY A 166 3.35 3.26 -18.75
N GLU A 167 4.37 4.10 -18.94
CA GLU A 167 5.74 3.68 -19.29
C GLU A 167 6.36 2.80 -18.18
N LYS A 168 6.28 3.24 -16.92
CA LYS A 168 6.87 2.52 -15.78
C LYS A 168 6.21 1.18 -15.49
N LEU A 169 4.90 1.07 -15.65
CA LEU A 169 4.20 -0.18 -15.42
C LEU A 169 4.44 -1.19 -16.55
N GLN A 170 4.73 -0.77 -17.79
CA GLN A 170 4.81 -1.66 -18.95
C GLN A 170 3.53 -2.50 -19.10
N MET A 171 2.44 -1.84 -19.52
CA MET A 171 1.09 -2.41 -19.57
C MET A 171 0.92 -3.63 -20.49
N ASP A 172 1.93 -3.97 -21.29
CA ASP A 172 1.99 -5.18 -22.12
C ASP A 172 2.11 -6.47 -21.29
N THR A 173 2.63 -6.38 -20.06
CA THR A 173 2.83 -7.56 -19.21
C THR A 173 1.61 -7.83 -18.34
N LEU A 174 1.14 -9.09 -18.31
CA LEU A 174 0.01 -9.51 -17.48
C LEU A 174 0.23 -9.18 -16.00
N GLN A 175 1.44 -9.40 -15.47
CA GLN A 175 1.76 -9.12 -14.08
C GLN A 175 1.58 -7.64 -13.73
N SER A 176 2.04 -6.74 -14.59
CA SER A 176 1.87 -5.30 -14.41
C SER A 176 0.41 -4.87 -14.41
N ARG A 177 -0.42 -5.48 -15.27
CA ARG A 177 -1.87 -5.24 -15.27
C ARG A 177 -2.53 -5.71 -13.97
N LEU A 178 -2.13 -6.88 -13.46
CA LEU A 178 -2.64 -7.39 -12.18
C LEU A 178 -2.21 -6.51 -11.00
N ASP A 179 -0.98 -5.98 -11.03
CA ASP A 179 -0.49 -5.07 -10.01
C ASP A 179 -1.19 -3.70 -10.08
N ALA A 180 -1.47 -3.20 -11.29
CA ALA A 180 -2.30 -2.00 -11.49
C ALA A 180 -3.75 -2.20 -11.00
N GLU A 181 -4.37 -3.35 -11.27
CA GLU A 181 -5.71 -3.70 -10.77
C GLU A 181 -5.74 -3.76 -9.24
N PHE A 182 -4.71 -4.37 -8.64
CA PHE A 182 -4.54 -4.40 -7.19
C PHE A 182 -4.48 -2.98 -6.61
N LEU A 183 -3.68 -2.09 -7.21
CA LEU A 183 -3.57 -0.71 -6.77
C LEU A 183 -4.87 0.07 -6.99
N LEU A 184 -5.53 -0.10 -8.12
CA LEU A 184 -6.81 0.56 -8.42
C LEU A 184 -7.83 0.25 -7.33
N ALA A 185 -7.96 -1.01 -6.92
CA ALA A 185 -8.87 -1.40 -5.83
C ALA A 185 -8.56 -0.67 -4.50
N HIS A 186 -7.27 -0.52 -4.15
CA HIS A 186 -6.86 0.21 -2.95
C HIS A 186 -7.12 1.72 -3.10
N MET A 187 -6.83 2.31 -4.26
CA MET A 187 -7.08 3.73 -4.54
C MET A 187 -8.58 4.05 -4.50
N CYS A 188 -9.44 3.15 -5.01
CA CYS A 188 -10.89 3.24 -4.90
C CYS A 188 -11.35 3.21 -3.43
N SER A 189 -10.78 2.34 -2.60
CA SER A 189 -11.13 2.28 -1.17
C SER A 189 -10.83 3.59 -0.43
N VAL A 190 -9.74 4.26 -0.82
CA VAL A 190 -9.32 5.56 -0.28
C VAL A 190 -9.98 6.73 -1.03
N LYS A 191 -10.75 6.50 -2.10
CA LYS A 191 -11.34 7.54 -2.96
C LYS A 191 -10.31 8.55 -3.48
N PHE A 192 -9.11 8.08 -3.84
CA PHE A 192 -8.04 8.93 -4.35
C PHE A 192 -8.26 9.20 -5.85
N LYS A 193 -9.10 10.20 -6.17
CA LYS A 193 -9.59 10.47 -7.52
C LYS A 193 -8.49 10.52 -8.60
N GLU A 194 -7.41 11.26 -8.35
CA GLU A 194 -6.32 11.45 -9.34
C GLU A 194 -5.73 10.11 -9.80
N TRP A 195 -5.38 9.24 -8.84
CA TRP A 195 -4.85 7.90 -9.13
C TRP A 195 -5.90 6.97 -9.74
N ILE A 196 -7.15 7.06 -9.29
CA ILE A 196 -8.25 6.26 -9.87
C ILE A 196 -8.38 6.56 -11.36
N VAL A 197 -8.40 7.85 -11.76
CA VAL A 197 -8.50 8.23 -13.18
C VAL A 197 -7.33 7.68 -13.97
N VAL A 198 -6.09 7.84 -13.48
CA VAL A 198 -4.89 7.36 -14.19
C VAL A 198 -4.92 5.84 -14.35
N LEU A 199 -5.06 5.09 -13.26
CA LEU A 199 -5.02 3.63 -13.30
C LEU A 199 -6.21 3.04 -14.06
N ALA A 200 -7.41 3.59 -13.90
CA ALA A 200 -8.58 3.13 -14.64
C ALA A 200 -8.49 3.45 -16.14
N THR A 201 -7.81 4.54 -16.53
CA THR A 201 -7.53 4.84 -17.94
C THR A 201 -6.54 3.83 -18.52
N LEU A 202 -5.41 3.60 -17.86
CA LEU A 202 -4.42 2.59 -18.29
C LEU A 202 -5.01 1.18 -18.40
N LEU A 203 -5.89 0.82 -17.46
CA LEU A 203 -6.58 -0.48 -17.46
C LEU A 203 -7.82 -0.52 -18.35
N ARG A 204 -8.22 0.63 -18.93
CA ARG A 204 -9.42 0.79 -19.76
C ARG A 204 -10.71 0.35 -19.05
N ARG A 205 -10.82 0.63 -17.74
CA ARG A 205 -11.97 0.26 -16.89
C ARG A 205 -13.06 1.32 -16.96
N ALA A 206 -13.86 1.27 -18.02
CA ALA A 206 -14.94 2.23 -18.28
C ALA A 206 -15.91 2.36 -17.09
N GLU A 207 -16.35 1.25 -16.49
CA GLU A 207 -17.31 1.24 -15.37
C GLU A 207 -16.86 2.12 -14.18
N VAL A 208 -15.56 2.07 -13.84
CA VAL A 208 -14.98 2.83 -12.73
C VAL A 208 -14.92 4.32 -13.07
N LEU A 209 -14.55 4.64 -14.32
CA LEU A 209 -14.49 6.02 -14.81
C LEU A 209 -15.89 6.65 -14.90
N VAL A 210 -16.87 5.89 -15.40
CA VAL A 210 -18.27 6.33 -15.48
C VAL A 210 -18.80 6.65 -14.08
N ASP A 211 -18.62 5.76 -13.10
CA ASP A 211 -19.05 6.01 -11.72
C ASP A 211 -18.39 7.28 -11.14
N LEU A 212 -17.09 7.45 -11.38
CA LEU A 212 -16.35 8.63 -10.92
C LEU A 212 -16.86 9.94 -11.56
N PHE A 213 -17.09 9.93 -12.88
CA PHE A 213 -17.46 11.11 -13.66
C PHE A 213 -18.93 11.49 -13.53
N ARG A 214 -19.83 10.54 -13.27
CA ARG A 214 -21.25 10.80 -12.97
C ARG A 214 -21.42 11.79 -11.82
N HIS A 215 -20.51 11.75 -10.84
CA HIS A 215 -20.54 12.63 -9.68
C HIS A 215 -19.78 13.96 -9.90
N ASP A 216 -19.06 14.12 -11.00
CA ASP A 216 -18.21 15.29 -11.27
C ASP A 216 -18.04 15.54 -12.78
N LEU A 217 -19.04 16.16 -13.40
CA LEU A 217 -19.02 16.49 -14.84
C LEU A 217 -17.93 17.49 -15.23
N ARG A 218 -17.38 18.26 -14.28
CA ARG A 218 -16.25 19.15 -14.55
C ARG A 218 -14.98 18.34 -14.75
N LEU A 219 -14.77 17.32 -13.91
CA LEU A 219 -13.67 16.38 -14.06
C LEU A 219 -13.75 15.64 -15.40
N TRP A 220 -14.95 15.19 -15.81
CA TRP A 220 -15.16 14.60 -17.14
C TRP A 220 -14.70 15.52 -18.28
N LYS A 221 -15.14 16.79 -18.27
CA LYS A 221 -14.76 17.75 -19.32
C LYS A 221 -13.25 18.00 -19.36
N ALA A 222 -12.60 18.12 -18.21
CA ALA A 222 -11.16 18.30 -18.15
C ALA A 222 -10.42 17.05 -18.68
N TYR A 223 -10.89 15.87 -18.30
CA TYR A 223 -10.36 14.58 -18.77
C TYR A 223 -10.49 14.42 -20.29
N SER A 224 -11.68 14.66 -20.84
CA SER A 224 -11.95 14.49 -22.27
C SER A 224 -11.12 15.45 -23.13
N ILE A 225 -11.04 16.73 -22.73
CA ILE A 225 -10.21 17.73 -23.41
C ILE A 225 -8.74 17.30 -23.39
N THR A 226 -8.24 16.82 -22.24
CA THR A 226 -6.83 16.44 -22.10
C THR A 226 -6.46 15.24 -22.98
N LEU A 227 -7.32 14.23 -23.07
CA LEU A 227 -7.08 13.09 -23.96
C LEU A 227 -7.17 13.46 -25.44
N GLN A 228 -8.11 14.34 -25.81
CA GLN A 228 -8.27 14.80 -27.20
C GLN A 228 -7.14 15.74 -27.65
N SER A 229 -6.51 16.48 -26.73
CA SER A 229 -5.49 17.47 -27.06
C SER A 229 -4.08 16.90 -27.25
N HIS A 230 -3.83 15.64 -26.86
CA HIS A 230 -2.52 15.02 -26.94
C HIS A 230 -2.55 13.78 -27.84
N ASP A 231 -1.82 13.80 -28.95
CA ASP A 231 -1.77 12.69 -29.92
C ASP A 231 -1.28 11.36 -29.31
N VAL A 232 -0.45 11.45 -28.26
CA VAL A 232 0.09 10.31 -27.49
C VAL A 232 -1.05 9.46 -26.89
N PHE A 233 -2.22 10.06 -26.63
CA PHE A 233 -3.37 9.38 -26.04
C PHE A 233 -4.42 8.91 -27.05
N SER A 234 -4.05 8.87 -28.34
CA SER A 234 -4.93 8.39 -29.41
C SER A 234 -5.48 6.97 -29.16
N GLU A 235 -4.73 6.13 -28.44
CA GLU A 235 -5.16 4.78 -28.04
C GLU A 235 -6.37 4.76 -27.09
N TYR A 236 -6.68 5.86 -26.40
CA TYR A 236 -7.81 5.96 -25.46
C TYR A 236 -9.04 6.65 -26.06
N LEU A 237 -9.02 7.04 -27.33
CA LEU A 237 -10.14 7.77 -27.95
C LEU A 237 -11.41 6.91 -28.07
N ASP A 238 -11.26 5.61 -28.32
CA ASP A 238 -12.38 4.67 -28.33
C ASP A 238 -12.99 4.47 -26.92
N LEU A 239 -12.14 4.44 -25.87
CA LEU A 239 -12.60 4.48 -24.48
C LEU A 239 -13.38 5.77 -24.21
N LEU A 240 -12.89 6.92 -24.69
CA LEU A 240 -13.56 8.20 -24.53
C LEU A 240 -14.95 8.20 -25.17
N SER A 241 -15.08 7.68 -26.39
CA SER A 241 -16.38 7.53 -27.06
C SER A 241 -17.36 6.65 -26.27
N ALA A 242 -16.89 5.49 -25.77
CA ALA A 242 -17.72 4.62 -24.93
C ALA A 242 -18.18 5.30 -23.63
N LEU A 243 -17.31 6.11 -23.01
CA LEU A 243 -17.65 6.89 -21.81
C LEU A 243 -18.70 7.96 -22.10
N GLU A 244 -18.62 8.63 -23.25
CA GLU A 244 -19.57 9.67 -23.65
C GLU A 244 -20.98 9.10 -23.89
N GLU A 245 -21.08 7.94 -24.54
CA GLU A 245 -22.35 7.21 -24.72
C GLU A 245 -22.97 6.80 -23.37
N GLU A 246 -22.18 6.25 -22.46
CA GLU A 246 -22.66 5.84 -21.14
C GLU A 246 -23.08 7.03 -20.26
N LEU A 247 -22.32 8.13 -20.27
CA LEU A 247 -22.63 9.33 -19.47
C LEU A 247 -23.86 10.09 -19.99
N SER A 248 -24.07 10.12 -21.32
CA SER A 248 -25.27 10.72 -21.92
C SER A 248 -26.53 9.90 -21.58
N SER A 249 -26.46 8.56 -21.70
CA SER A 249 -27.59 7.67 -21.36
C SER A 249 -28.06 7.79 -19.90
N VAL A 250 -27.13 8.07 -18.98
CA VAL A 250 -27.41 8.23 -17.54
C VAL A 250 -28.08 9.58 -17.25
N SER A 251 -27.69 10.62 -17.99
CA SER A 251 -28.29 11.95 -17.91
C SER A 251 -29.77 11.89 -18.32
N ASP A 252 -30.09 11.14 -19.38
CA ASP A 252 -31.47 10.94 -19.83
C ASP A 252 -32.33 10.15 -18.83
N ARG A 253 -31.74 9.18 -18.12
CA ARG A 253 -32.46 8.37 -17.10
C ARG A 253 -32.77 9.16 -15.83
N THR A 254 -31.89 10.06 -15.41
CA THR A 254 -32.13 10.92 -14.22
C THR A 254 -33.20 11.98 -14.46
N LEU A 255 -33.37 12.44 -15.71
CA LEU A 255 -34.48 13.29 -16.12
C LEU A 255 -35.83 12.57 -16.13
N GLN A 256 -35.87 11.27 -16.48
CA GLN A 256 -37.10 10.49 -16.50
C GLN A 256 -37.58 10.05 -15.09
N SER A 257 -36.69 9.85 -14.11
CA SER A 257 -37.10 9.48 -12.74
C SER A 257 -37.62 10.65 -11.89
N ASN A 258 -37.43 11.90 -12.34
CA ASN A 258 -37.92 13.12 -11.68
C ASN A 258 -39.20 13.68 -12.33
N GLY A 259 -39.87 12.89 -13.18
CA GLY A 259 -41.20 13.23 -13.69
C GLY A 259 -42.22 13.33 -12.54
N PRO A 260 -43.17 14.29 -12.60
CA PRO A 260 -44.05 14.57 -11.47
C PRO A 260 -44.93 13.35 -11.19
N VAL A 261 -44.87 12.87 -9.94
CA VAL A 261 -45.90 12.00 -9.40
C VAL A 261 -47.19 12.80 -9.45
N SER A 262 -48.04 12.50 -10.44
CA SER A 262 -49.40 13.04 -10.54
C SER A 262 -50.33 12.38 -9.55
#